data_AF-A0A5C6LUN3-F1
#
_entry.id   AF-A0A5C6LUN3-F1
#
_cell.length_a   1.000
_cell.length_b   1.000
_cell.length_c   1.000
_cell.angle_alpha   90.00
_cell.angle_beta   90.00
_cell.angle_gamma   90.00
#
_symmetry.space_group_name_H-M   'P 1'
#
loop_
_entity.id
_entity.type
_entity.pdbx_description
1 polymer ?
#
loop_
_entity_poly.entity_id
_entity_poly.type
_entity_poly.pdbx_seq_one_letter_code
_entity_poly.pdbx_strand_id
1 'polypeptide(L)'
;MKKLAVLLFAVTAISVACKKDDKNDTNPADLGGSYTIEGKTYAADYAYWTGRDGLVITNKPQAPEYVENSVQISVDSLYFSDTYTYMVRANINYDKKKNFFGSYVRYTASGIYGEGTEITGVSAGTLNVTREKEIYTIKFNITVAGRPIQGTYVGKVEGKKFE
;
A
#
# COMPACT_ATOMS: atom_id res chain seq x y z
N MET A 1 -13.89 44.03 -30.16
CA MET A 1 -13.20 43.76 -28.88
C MET A 1 -13.23 42.24 -28.69
N LYS A 2 -12.13 41.51 -28.96
CA LYS A 2 -11.15 40.97 -27.97
C LYS A 2 -11.90 40.36 -26.77
N LYS A 3 -11.85 39.05 -26.44
CA LYS A 3 -10.74 38.09 -26.53
C LYS A 3 -11.25 36.64 -26.63
N LEU A 4 -10.56 35.82 -27.42
CA LEU A 4 -10.50 34.36 -27.32
C LEU A 4 -9.99 33.95 -25.93
N ALA A 5 -10.51 32.86 -25.39
CA ALA A 5 -9.82 32.04 -24.40
C ALA A 5 -10.03 30.56 -24.74
N VAL A 6 -9.05 30.03 -25.47
CA VAL A 6 -8.83 28.60 -25.72
C VAL A 6 -8.27 28.03 -24.43
N LEU A 7 -9.02 27.16 -23.75
CA LEU A 7 -8.48 26.36 -22.65
C LEU A 7 -7.77 25.15 -23.24
N LEU A 8 -6.44 25.20 -23.22
CA LEU A 8 -5.57 24.09 -23.56
C LEU A 8 -5.79 22.94 -22.58
N PHE A 9 -6.29 21.81 -23.08
CA PHE A 9 -6.09 20.51 -22.45
C PHE A 9 -4.61 20.13 -22.61
N ALA A 10 -3.82 20.30 -21.55
CA ALA A 10 -2.48 19.76 -21.47
C ALA A 10 -2.56 18.24 -21.29
N VAL A 11 -2.56 17.49 -22.39
CA VAL A 11 -2.28 16.06 -22.40
C VAL A 11 -0.79 15.91 -22.18
N THR A 12 -0.37 15.64 -20.95
CA THR A 12 1.02 15.27 -20.67
C THR A 12 1.31 13.94 -21.35
N ALA A 13 2.19 14.01 -22.34
CA ALA A 13 2.66 12.90 -23.13
C ALA A 13 3.24 11.79 -22.23
N ILE A 14 2.69 10.60 -22.42
CA ILE A 14 3.25 9.34 -21.97
C ILE A 14 4.59 9.19 -22.71
N SER A 15 5.69 9.32 -21.99
CA SER A 15 7.00 8.93 -22.48
C SER A 15 7.04 7.40 -22.59
N VAL A 16 6.59 6.88 -23.73
CA VAL A 16 6.91 5.55 -24.22
C VAL A 16 8.36 5.61 -24.68
N ALA A 17 9.30 5.43 -23.75
CA ALA A 17 10.69 5.19 -24.10
C ALA A 17 10.84 3.68 -24.39
N CYS A 18 11.12 3.44 -25.67
CA CYS A 18 11.46 2.21 -26.36
C CYS A 18 11.94 1.02 -25.54
N LYS A 19 11.26 -0.10 -25.82
CA LYS A 19 11.72 -1.47 -25.67
C LYS A 19 13.14 -1.62 -26.20
N LYS A 20 14.01 -2.20 -25.39
CA LYS A 20 15.11 -3.03 -25.86
C LYS A 20 14.73 -4.45 -25.47
N ASP A 21 14.46 -5.28 -26.46
CA ASP A 21 14.31 -6.72 -26.29
C ASP A 21 15.60 -7.26 -25.69
N ASP A 22 15.52 -7.79 -24.47
CA ASP A 22 16.41 -8.84 -23.98
C ASP A 22 15.71 -9.55 -22.82
N LYS A 23 15.19 -10.74 -23.14
CA LYS A 23 14.82 -11.87 -22.26
C LYS A 23 13.96 -11.55 -21.02
N ASN A 24 12.75 -12.12 -21.04
CA ASN A 24 11.84 -12.34 -19.91
C ASN A 24 12.55 -12.86 -18.64
N ASP A 25 13.10 -11.96 -17.85
CA ASP A 25 13.31 -12.11 -16.42
C ASP A 25 12.99 -10.75 -15.79
N THR A 26 11.68 -10.46 -15.64
CA THR A 26 11.25 -9.37 -14.77
C THR A 26 11.68 -9.75 -13.36
N ASN A 27 12.80 -9.19 -12.91
CA ASN A 27 13.27 -9.40 -11.56
C ASN A 27 12.18 -8.86 -10.62
N PRO A 28 11.73 -9.60 -9.59
CA PRO A 28 10.69 -9.13 -8.67
C PRO A 28 11.02 -7.78 -7.99
N ALA A 29 12.29 -7.35 -8.05
CA ALA A 29 12.77 -6.04 -7.62
C ALA A 29 12.31 -4.84 -8.50
N ASP A 30 11.75 -5.08 -9.70
CA ASP A 30 11.22 -4.03 -10.59
C ASP A 30 9.71 -3.76 -10.39
N LEU A 31 9.07 -4.51 -9.50
CA LEU A 31 7.66 -4.37 -9.16
C LEU A 31 7.58 -3.78 -7.74
N GLY A 32 7.12 -2.55 -7.65
CA GLY A 32 6.90 -1.83 -6.39
C GLY A 32 5.59 -1.05 -6.46
N GLY A 33 5.55 0.10 -5.79
CA GLY A 33 4.39 0.98 -5.87
C GLY A 33 4.56 2.22 -5.02
N SER A 34 3.43 2.74 -4.55
CA SER A 34 3.43 3.91 -3.70
C SER A 34 2.21 3.95 -2.81
N TYR A 35 2.32 4.70 -1.73
CA TYR A 35 1.18 5.06 -0.90
C TYR A 35 1.26 6.53 -0.53
N THR A 36 0.10 7.12 -0.25
CA THR A 36 -0.01 8.52 0.13
C THR A 36 -0.56 8.63 1.54
N ILE A 37 0.08 9.45 2.36
CA ILE A 37 -0.39 9.86 3.68
C ILE A 37 -0.58 11.37 3.61
N GLU A 38 -1.82 11.84 3.79
CA GLU A 38 -2.15 13.27 3.74
C GLU A 38 -1.68 13.96 2.45
N GLY A 39 -1.77 13.25 1.32
CA GLY A 39 -1.36 13.75 0.00
C GLY A 39 0.15 13.70 -0.27
N LYS A 40 0.99 13.35 0.71
CA LYS A 40 2.42 13.10 0.48
C LYS A 40 2.63 11.65 0.06
N THR A 41 3.32 11.47 -1.06
CA THR A 41 3.61 10.15 -1.64
C THR A 41 4.90 9.57 -1.09
N TYR A 42 4.86 8.27 -0.79
CA TYR A 42 5.95 7.44 -0.31
C TYR A 42 6.09 6.22 -1.21
N ALA A 43 7.31 5.70 -1.35
CA ALA A 43 7.55 4.48 -2.11
C ALA A 43 7.04 3.25 -1.34
N ALA A 44 6.53 2.27 -2.09
CA ALA A 44 6.13 0.95 -1.61
C ALA A 44 7.02 -0.09 -2.29
N ASP A 45 8.27 -0.18 -1.86
CA ASP A 45 9.28 -1.03 -2.49
C ASP A 45 9.20 -2.48 -1.99
N TYR A 46 8.67 -2.68 -0.78
CA TYR A 46 8.62 -3.98 -0.13
C TYR A 46 7.27 -4.23 0.54
N ALA A 47 6.87 -5.50 0.55
CA ALA A 47 5.78 -6.00 1.36
C ALA A 47 6.18 -7.26 2.10
N TYR A 48 5.86 -7.34 3.39
CA TYR A 48 6.14 -8.52 4.19
C TYR A 48 5.04 -8.82 5.20
N TRP A 49 4.98 -10.08 5.59
CA TRP A 49 4.05 -10.59 6.58
C TRP A 49 4.68 -10.56 7.98
N THR A 50 4.11 -9.77 8.88
CA THR A 50 4.42 -9.86 10.31
C THR A 50 3.56 -10.97 10.91
N GLY A 51 4.18 -12.07 11.33
CA GLY A 51 3.50 -13.33 11.69
C GLY A 51 2.16 -13.16 12.42
N ARG A 52 2.11 -12.33 13.46
CA ARG A 52 0.91 -12.09 14.28
C ARG A 52 0.01 -10.98 13.74
N ASP A 53 0.56 -9.92 13.14
CA ASP A 53 -0.10 -8.60 13.11
C ASP A 53 -0.46 -8.09 11.71
N GLY A 54 -0.13 -8.84 10.65
CA GLY A 54 -0.65 -8.60 9.30
C GLY A 54 0.40 -8.25 8.24
N LEU A 55 -0.10 -7.68 7.13
CA LEU A 55 0.66 -7.22 5.98
C LEU A 55 1.31 -5.87 6.30
N VAL A 56 2.60 -5.71 6.01
CA VAL A 56 3.31 -4.44 6.05
C VAL A 56 3.76 -4.08 4.64
N ILE A 57 3.56 -2.82 4.25
CA ILE A 57 4.03 -2.22 3.00
C ILE A 57 4.94 -1.04 3.36
N THR A 58 6.14 -0.98 2.79
CA THR A 58 7.18 -0.02 3.18
C THR A 58 8.16 0.28 2.04
N ASN A 59 8.99 1.30 2.20
CA ASN A 59 10.09 1.64 1.29
C ASN A 59 11.43 0.97 1.65
N LYS A 60 11.45 0.04 2.62
CA LYS A 60 12.67 -0.63 3.09
C LYS A 60 12.49 -2.14 3.31
N PRO A 61 13.52 -2.96 3.07
CA PRO A 61 13.41 -4.43 3.08
C PRO A 61 13.18 -5.03 4.49
N GLN A 62 13.63 -4.35 5.53
CA GLN A 62 13.36 -4.68 6.94
C GLN A 62 13.29 -3.37 7.71
N ALA A 63 12.21 -3.13 8.45
CA ALA A 63 12.13 -1.98 9.33
C ALA A 63 13.06 -2.19 10.55
N PRO A 64 14.18 -1.46 10.71
CA PRO A 64 14.80 -1.31 12.02
C PRO A 64 13.85 -0.59 12.99
N GLU A 65 14.17 -0.65 14.28
CA GLU A 65 13.44 -0.04 15.41
C GLU A 65 13.20 1.49 15.32
N TYR A 66 13.63 2.15 14.23
CA TYR A 66 13.54 3.59 14.04
C TYR A 66 12.63 3.91 12.86
N VAL A 67 11.38 4.25 13.20
CA VAL A 67 10.25 4.71 12.36
C VAL A 67 10.58 4.95 10.87
N GLU A 68 10.25 3.96 10.06
CA GLU A 68 10.33 4.02 8.59
C GLU A 68 8.92 4.05 7.99
N ASN A 69 8.77 4.80 6.89
CA ASN A 69 7.48 5.03 6.25
C ASN A 69 6.85 3.69 5.88
N SER A 70 5.72 3.37 6.51
CA SER A 70 5.06 2.09 6.33
C SER A 70 3.57 2.17 6.63
N VAL A 71 2.84 1.29 5.94
CA VAL A 71 1.43 1.02 6.19
C VAL A 71 1.33 -0.45 6.54
N GLN A 72 0.97 -0.74 7.79
CA GLN A 72 0.59 -2.07 8.23
C GLN A 72 -0.92 -2.20 8.19
N ILE A 73 -1.42 -3.29 7.61
CA ILE A 73 -2.85 -3.64 7.57
C ILE A 73 -3.01 -5.01 8.22
N SER A 74 -3.74 -5.04 9.33
CA SER A 74 -3.98 -6.25 10.11
C SER A 74 -5.10 -7.06 9.47
N VAL A 75 -4.71 -8.04 8.65
CA VAL A 75 -5.58 -8.95 7.92
C VAL A 75 -5.22 -10.41 8.22
N ASP A 76 -6.22 -11.29 8.23
CA ASP A 76 -6.04 -12.68 8.68
C ASP A 76 -5.45 -13.60 7.60
N SER A 77 -5.47 -13.25 6.33
CA SER A 77 -4.74 -13.89 5.22
C SER A 77 -4.94 -13.04 3.98
N LEU A 78 -4.04 -13.08 3.01
CA LEU A 78 -4.30 -12.52 1.67
C LEU A 78 -4.98 -13.52 0.74
N TYR A 79 -5.07 -14.79 1.14
CA TYR A 79 -5.62 -15.87 0.30
C TYR A 79 -7.12 -16.11 0.46
N PHE A 80 -7.78 -15.43 1.42
CA PHE A 80 -9.19 -15.72 1.70
C PHE A 80 -10.17 -15.00 0.78
N SER A 81 -9.80 -13.85 0.24
CA SER A 81 -10.65 -13.01 -0.60
C SER A 81 -9.80 -12.07 -1.44
N ASP A 82 -10.37 -11.66 -2.56
CA ASP A 82 -9.83 -10.60 -3.42
C ASP A 82 -10.12 -9.21 -2.86
N THR A 83 -11.11 -9.08 -1.96
CA THR A 83 -11.48 -7.83 -1.32
C THR A 83 -11.76 -8.04 0.16
N TYR A 84 -11.16 -7.19 1.00
CA TYR A 84 -11.43 -7.10 2.42
C TYR A 84 -11.99 -5.72 2.75
N THR A 85 -12.97 -5.65 3.64
CA THR A 85 -13.52 -4.41 4.18
C THR A 85 -13.17 -4.27 5.66
N TYR A 86 -13.06 -3.03 6.14
CA TYR A 86 -12.76 -2.81 7.55
C TYR A 86 -13.90 -3.31 8.45
N MET A 87 -13.55 -4.12 9.44
CA MET A 87 -14.40 -4.40 10.59
C MET A 87 -13.53 -4.69 11.81
N VAL A 88 -13.81 -4.01 12.93
CA VAL A 88 -13.09 -4.28 14.18
C VAL A 88 -13.22 -5.74 14.59
N ARG A 89 -12.13 -6.37 15.03
CA ARG A 89 -12.08 -7.80 15.36
C ARG A 89 -13.06 -8.23 16.45
N ALA A 90 -13.43 -7.30 17.34
CA ALA A 90 -14.38 -7.53 18.42
C ALA A 90 -15.85 -7.50 17.95
N ASN A 91 -16.12 -7.12 16.70
CA ASN A 91 -17.48 -7.14 16.16
C ASN A 91 -17.94 -8.59 15.94
N ILE A 92 -19.17 -8.91 16.37
CA ILE A 92 -19.75 -10.26 16.20
C ILE A 92 -19.89 -10.68 14.73
N ASN A 93 -19.99 -9.71 13.82
CA ASN A 93 -20.09 -9.94 12.38
C ASN A 93 -18.72 -10.02 11.69
N TYR A 94 -17.61 -9.96 12.44
CA TYR A 94 -16.28 -10.05 11.88
C TYR A 94 -16.08 -11.39 11.18
N ASP A 95 -15.76 -11.35 9.90
CA ASP A 95 -15.40 -12.50 9.08
C ASP A 95 -13.94 -12.36 8.65
N LYS A 96 -13.08 -13.22 9.20
CA LYS A 96 -11.65 -13.27 8.87
C LYS A 96 -11.36 -13.42 7.37
N LYS A 97 -12.31 -13.95 6.59
CA LYS A 97 -12.17 -14.11 5.15
C LYS A 97 -12.51 -12.85 4.36
N LYS A 98 -13.27 -11.93 4.94
CA LYS A 98 -13.79 -10.73 4.27
C LYS A 98 -13.35 -9.44 4.92
N ASN A 99 -12.73 -9.50 6.09
CA ASN A 99 -12.40 -8.32 6.87
C ASN A 99 -10.92 -8.22 7.21
N PHE A 100 -10.48 -6.98 7.37
CA PHE A 100 -9.27 -6.61 8.09
C PHE A 100 -9.67 -5.76 9.30
N PHE A 101 -8.88 -5.81 10.37
CA PHE A 101 -9.31 -5.34 11.69
C PHE A 101 -8.50 -4.17 12.25
N GLY A 102 -7.37 -3.83 11.64
CA GLY A 102 -6.43 -2.86 12.20
C GLY A 102 -5.52 -2.25 11.16
N SER A 103 -4.92 -1.12 11.50
CA SER A 103 -3.81 -0.53 10.75
C SER A 103 -2.90 0.29 11.66
N TYR A 104 -1.61 0.22 11.39
CA TYR A 104 -0.57 1.06 11.98
C TYR A 104 0.15 1.77 10.84
N VAL A 105 0.14 3.09 10.85
CA VAL A 105 0.81 3.89 9.81
C VAL A 105 1.92 4.67 10.49
N ARG A 106 3.15 4.42 10.04
CA ARG A 106 4.36 5.06 10.53
C ARG A 106 4.93 5.91 9.41
N TYR A 107 5.27 7.16 9.67
CA TYR A 107 5.82 8.03 8.64
C TYR A 107 6.54 9.25 9.20
N THR A 108 7.46 9.79 8.42
CA THR A 108 8.18 11.03 8.74
C THR A 108 7.71 12.13 7.78
N ALA A 109 6.85 13.02 8.26
CA ALA A 109 6.30 14.12 7.45
C ALA A 109 7.39 15.11 7.02
N SER A 110 8.32 15.46 7.92
CA SER A 110 9.43 16.39 7.68
C SER A 110 10.56 15.79 6.85
N GLY A 111 10.69 14.45 6.80
CA GLY A 111 11.85 13.77 6.26
C GLY A 111 13.10 13.84 7.16
N ILE A 112 12.99 14.42 8.35
CA ILE A 112 14.08 14.51 9.33
C ILE A 112 14.11 13.24 10.18
N TYR A 113 15.27 12.61 10.29
CA TYR A 113 15.45 11.41 11.10
C TYR A 113 15.13 11.69 12.57
N GLY A 114 14.35 10.80 13.20
CA GLY A 114 13.92 10.93 14.59
C GLY A 114 12.57 11.65 14.80
N GLU A 115 12.01 12.28 13.76
CA GLU A 115 10.69 12.94 13.82
C GLU A 115 9.54 12.09 13.28
N GLY A 116 9.70 10.76 13.39
CA GLY A 116 8.68 9.82 12.94
C GLY A 116 7.38 9.96 13.75
N THR A 117 6.25 9.80 13.07
CA THR A 117 4.92 9.75 13.67
C THR A 117 4.32 8.37 13.44
N GLU A 118 3.63 7.84 14.45
CA GLU A 118 2.75 6.68 14.32
C GLU A 118 1.30 7.11 14.53
N ILE A 119 0.42 6.71 13.61
CA ILE A 119 -1.03 6.85 13.76
C ILE A 119 -1.69 5.47 13.71
N THR A 120 -2.73 5.31 14.52
CA THR A 120 -3.55 4.10 14.63
C THR A 120 -5.03 4.46 14.63
N GLY A 121 -5.92 3.49 14.82
CA GLY A 121 -7.36 3.73 14.84
C GLY A 121 -7.94 3.83 13.44
N VAL A 122 -7.98 2.70 12.75
CA VAL A 122 -8.71 2.58 11.48
C VAL A 122 -10.21 2.71 11.74
N SER A 123 -10.92 3.44 10.87
CA SER A 123 -12.37 3.65 10.99
C SER A 123 -13.15 3.17 9.76
N ALA A 124 -12.48 3.03 8.61
CA ALA A 124 -13.08 2.56 7.37
C ALA A 124 -11.99 2.12 6.40
N GLY A 125 -12.37 1.36 5.38
CA GLY A 125 -11.51 1.12 4.23
C GLY A 125 -11.70 -0.20 3.54
N THR A 126 -10.96 -0.36 2.46
CA THR A 126 -10.89 -1.57 1.64
C THR A 126 -9.45 -1.94 1.35
N LEU A 127 -9.17 -3.24 1.34
CA LEU A 127 -7.95 -3.85 0.85
C LEU A 127 -8.34 -4.78 -0.29
N ASN A 128 -7.88 -4.50 -1.51
CA ASN A 128 -8.06 -5.35 -2.67
C ASN A 128 -6.75 -6.06 -2.96
N VAL A 129 -6.84 -7.35 -3.25
CA VAL A 129 -5.72 -8.26 -3.46
C VAL A 129 -6.02 -9.05 -4.72
N THR A 130 -5.10 -9.03 -5.68
CA THR A 130 -5.08 -10.01 -6.77
C THR A 130 -3.72 -10.69 -6.78
N ARG A 131 -3.67 -11.95 -7.18
CA ARG A 131 -2.44 -12.72 -7.22
C ARG A 131 -2.28 -13.42 -8.56
N GLU A 132 -1.11 -13.28 -9.15
CA GLU A 132 -0.67 -14.08 -10.30
C GLU A 132 0.65 -14.76 -9.95
N LYS A 133 0.64 -16.10 -9.84
CA LYS A 133 1.77 -16.90 -9.36
C LYS A 133 2.27 -16.45 -7.99
N GLU A 134 3.46 -15.88 -7.88
CA GLU A 134 4.04 -15.36 -6.62
C GLU A 134 3.90 -13.85 -6.47
N ILE A 135 3.32 -13.17 -7.46
CA ILE A 135 3.21 -11.71 -7.48
C ILE A 135 1.82 -11.30 -7.01
N TYR A 136 1.78 -10.44 -6.02
CA TYR A 136 0.58 -9.79 -5.52
C TYR A 136 0.45 -8.41 -6.12
N THR A 137 -0.78 -8.04 -6.45
CA THR A 137 -1.19 -6.65 -6.60
C THR A 137 -2.11 -6.32 -5.43
N ILE A 138 -1.64 -5.46 -4.55
CA ILE A 138 -2.36 -5.00 -3.37
C ILE A 138 -2.74 -3.54 -3.59
N LYS A 139 -4.02 -3.22 -3.44
CA LYS A 139 -4.54 -1.85 -3.48
C LYS A 139 -5.33 -1.58 -2.23
N PHE A 140 -4.98 -0.54 -1.50
CA PHE A 140 -5.70 -0.17 -0.28
C PHE A 140 -6.16 1.27 -0.32
N ASN A 141 -7.31 1.50 0.30
CA ASN A 141 -7.88 2.81 0.57
C ASN A 141 -8.53 2.72 1.95
N ILE A 142 -7.87 3.28 2.95
CA ILE A 142 -8.24 3.16 4.36
C ILE A 142 -8.28 4.53 5.03
N THR A 143 -9.04 4.67 6.10
CA THR A 143 -9.06 5.86 6.95
C THR A 143 -8.47 5.49 8.30
N VAL A 144 -7.36 6.11 8.68
CA VAL A 144 -6.64 5.88 9.96
C VAL A 144 -6.53 7.20 10.71
N ALA A 145 -7.00 7.24 11.96
CA ALA A 145 -7.10 8.48 12.75
C ALA A 145 -7.82 9.62 12.00
N GLY A 146 -8.84 9.29 11.20
CA GLY A 146 -9.57 10.26 10.36
C GLY A 146 -8.83 10.71 9.09
N ARG A 147 -7.64 10.18 8.80
CA ARG A 147 -6.80 10.55 7.66
C ARG A 147 -6.91 9.51 6.54
N PRO A 148 -7.12 9.94 5.28
CA PRO A 148 -7.16 9.02 4.15
C PRO A 148 -5.75 8.54 3.80
N ILE A 149 -5.57 7.22 3.79
CA ILE A 149 -4.34 6.54 3.38
C ILE A 149 -4.68 5.62 2.22
N GLN A 150 -4.03 5.82 1.09
CA GLN A 150 -4.27 5.05 -0.12
C GLN A 150 -2.95 4.60 -0.70
N GLY A 151 -2.92 3.43 -1.33
CA GLY A 151 -1.70 2.94 -1.94
C GLY A 151 -1.90 1.73 -2.82
N THR A 152 -0.86 1.45 -3.60
CA THR A 152 -0.73 0.26 -4.42
C THR A 152 0.65 -0.33 -4.19
N TYR A 153 0.71 -1.65 -4.12
CA TYR A 153 1.94 -2.42 -4.15
C TYR A 153 1.78 -3.54 -5.18
N VAL A 154 2.79 -3.73 -6.03
CA VAL A 154 2.90 -4.90 -6.90
C VAL A 154 4.21 -5.58 -6.58
N GLY A 155 4.21 -6.87 -6.25
CA GLY A 155 5.44 -7.59 -5.95
C GLY A 155 5.24 -8.83 -5.09
N LYS A 156 6.34 -9.42 -4.64
CA LYS A 156 6.30 -10.57 -3.73
C LYS A 156 5.99 -10.10 -2.30
N VAL A 157 5.15 -10.86 -1.59
CA VAL A 157 4.98 -10.65 -0.16
C VAL A 157 5.90 -11.62 0.58
N GLU A 158 6.92 -11.08 1.23
CA GLU A 158 7.87 -11.88 2.00
C GLU A 158 7.30 -12.29 3.37
N GLY A 159 7.90 -13.29 4.01
CA GLY A 159 7.46 -13.78 5.31
C GLY A 159 6.32 -14.79 5.23
N LYS A 160 6.07 -15.44 6.36
CA LYS A 160 5.11 -16.54 6.45
C LYS A 160 3.77 -16.03 6.95
N LYS A 161 2.76 -16.08 6.08
CA LYS A 161 1.44 -16.52 6.50
C LYS A 161 0.94 -17.59 5.53
N PHE A 162 1.21 -18.82 5.93
CA PHE A 162 0.72 -20.02 5.28
C PHE A 162 -0.81 -20.08 5.38
N GLU A 163 -1.39 -20.36 4.22
CA GLU A 163 -2.64 -21.11 3.94
C GLU A 163 -3.61 -21.34 5.11
#